data_AF-A0A844MPM9-F1
#
_entry.id   AF-A0A844MPM9-F1
#
_cell.length_a   1.000
_cell.length_b   1.000
_cell.length_c   1.000
_cell.angle_alpha   90.00
_cell.angle_beta   90.00
_cell.angle_gamma   90.00
#
_symmetry.space_group_name_H-M   'P 1'
#
loop_
_entity.id
_entity.type
_entity.pdbx_description
1 polymer ?
#
loop_
_entity_poly.entity_id
_entity_poly.type
_entity_poly.pdbx_seq_one_letter_code
_entity_poly.pdbx_strand_id
1 'polypeptide(L)'
;MNPMKVMDWQTKQLSELPRAGEGNWSSWLIDNGYQLMNREALGYTEIELYENESDGVFAIYHPMYAGLDTESLYVNIASEEDARQLMNVAQQLVAGMGTMFNTLGDEEDEDED
;
A
#
# COMPACT_ATOMS: atom_id res chain seq x y z
N MET A 1 17.88 3.43 5.11
CA MET A 1 16.46 3.08 4.93
C MET A 1 15.62 4.25 5.40
N ASN A 2 14.67 4.70 4.58
CA ASN A 2 13.90 5.92 4.81
C ASN A 2 12.76 5.71 5.84
N PRO A 3 12.34 6.74 6.59
CA PRO A 3 11.15 6.67 7.44
C PRO A 3 9.90 6.39 6.60
N MET A 4 8.91 5.72 7.19
CA MET A 4 7.64 5.44 6.51
C MET A 4 6.78 6.71 6.52
N LYS A 5 6.12 6.99 5.41
CA LYS A 5 5.23 8.13 5.28
C LYS A 5 3.81 7.76 5.72
N VAL A 6 3.23 8.56 6.60
CA VAL A 6 1.83 8.47 7.00
C VAL A 6 1.10 9.70 6.44
N MET A 7 0.13 9.46 5.57
CA MET A 7 -0.66 10.48 4.90
C MET A 7 -2.08 10.47 5.45
N ASP A 8 -2.48 11.58 6.06
CA ASP A 8 -3.89 11.80 6.40
C ASP A 8 -4.68 12.10 5.13
N TRP A 9 -5.65 11.24 4.82
CA TRP A 9 -6.40 11.33 3.57
C TRP A 9 -7.37 12.51 3.53
N GLN A 10 -7.85 12.99 4.68
CA GLN A 10 -8.79 14.12 4.75
C GLN A 10 -8.05 15.45 4.67
N THR A 11 -7.03 15.62 5.50
CA THR A 11 -6.30 16.88 5.64
C THR A 11 -5.15 17.01 4.65
N LYS A 12 -4.76 15.89 3.99
CA LYS A 12 -3.59 15.78 3.11
C LYS A 12 -2.28 16.13 3.82
N GLN A 13 -2.25 16.05 5.15
CA GLN A 13 -1.04 16.25 5.93
C GLN A 13 -0.17 15.00 5.88
N LEU A 14 1.13 15.23 5.70
CA LEU A 14 2.15 14.21 5.72
C LEU A 14 2.85 14.22 7.07
N SER A 15 3.01 13.03 7.64
CA SER A 15 3.81 12.79 8.83
C SER A 15 4.74 11.60 8.59
N GLU A 16 5.77 11.48 9.44
CA GLU A 16 6.74 10.40 9.35
C GLU A 16 6.58 9.48 10.55
N LEU A 17 6.47 8.18 10.28
CA LEU A 17 6.60 7.18 11.31
C LEU A 17 8.08 6.79 11.42
N PRO A 18 8.73 7.00 12.59
CA PRO A 18 10.11 6.58 12.78
C PRO A 18 10.22 5.06 12.58
N ARG A 19 11.30 4.57 11.97
CA ARG A 19 11.51 3.11 11.88
C ARG A 19 11.99 2.57 13.23
N ALA A 20 11.11 1.84 13.93
CA ALA A 20 11.41 1.12 15.17
C ALA A 20 11.37 -0.40 14.97
N GLY A 21 11.91 -0.90 13.85
CA GLY A 21 11.84 -2.30 13.45
C GLY A 21 10.75 -2.59 12.41
N GLU A 22 10.64 -3.86 12.01
CA GLU A 22 9.53 -4.36 11.18
C GLU A 22 8.23 -4.32 11.99
N GLY A 23 7.11 -3.99 11.35
CA GLY A 23 5.78 -3.93 11.98
C GLY A 23 5.48 -2.65 12.78
N ASN A 24 6.29 -1.59 12.70
CA ASN A 24 5.99 -0.38 13.46
C ASN A 24 4.67 0.30 13.04
N TRP A 25 4.29 0.16 11.77
CA TRP A 25 3.00 0.67 11.26
C TRP A 25 1.81 -0.09 11.84
N SER A 26 1.91 -1.41 12.00
CA SER A 26 0.82 -2.21 12.54
C SER A 26 0.62 -1.92 14.03
N SER A 27 1.70 -1.72 14.77
CA SER A 27 1.62 -1.27 16.17
C SER A 27 1.00 0.13 16.27
N TRP A 28 1.42 1.07 15.42
CA TRP A 28 0.82 2.41 15.36
C TRP A 28 -0.66 2.37 15.02
N LEU A 29 -1.09 1.54 14.06
CA LEU A 29 -2.50 1.37 13.71
C LEU A 29 -3.32 0.87 14.91
N ILE A 30 -2.84 -0.15 15.60
CA ILE A 30 -3.48 -0.68 16.81
C ILE A 30 -3.58 0.40 17.89
N ASP A 31 -2.50 1.14 18.14
CA ASP A 31 -2.47 2.23 19.13
C ASP A 31 -3.43 3.38 18.78
N ASN A 32 -3.75 3.56 17.48
CA ASN A 32 -4.71 4.56 16.97
C ASN A 32 -6.10 3.97 16.70
N GLY A 33 -6.41 2.79 17.24
CA GLY A 33 -7.75 2.19 17.20
C GLY A 33 -8.13 1.54 15.88
N TYR A 34 -7.19 1.36 14.96
CA TYR A 34 -7.41 0.67 13.70
C TYR A 34 -7.27 -0.85 13.87
N GLN A 35 -8.20 -1.59 13.29
CA GLN A 35 -8.22 -3.05 13.24
C GLN A 35 -8.16 -3.54 11.81
N LEU A 36 -7.44 -4.64 11.58
CA LEU A 36 -7.31 -5.23 10.25
C LEU A 36 -8.65 -5.80 9.79
N MET A 37 -9.11 -5.34 8.63
CA MET A 37 -10.35 -5.77 7.98
C MET A 37 -10.09 -6.76 6.85
N ASN A 38 -9.12 -6.45 6.00
CA ASN A 38 -8.85 -7.24 4.79
C ASN A 38 -7.37 -7.22 4.40
N ARG A 39 -6.95 -8.27 3.71
CA ARG A 39 -5.64 -8.35 3.04
C ARG A 39 -5.84 -8.82 1.63
N GLU A 40 -5.20 -8.16 0.69
CA GLU A 40 -5.23 -8.56 -0.71
C GLU A 40 -3.82 -8.70 -1.25
N ALA A 41 -3.61 -9.76 -2.04
CA ALA A 41 -2.34 -9.98 -2.70
C ALA A 41 -2.06 -8.86 -3.71
N LEU A 42 -0.83 -8.35 -3.69
CA LEU A 42 -0.33 -7.31 -4.55
C LEU A 42 1.03 -7.75 -5.12
N GLY A 43 0.99 -8.58 -6.17
CA GLY A 43 2.18 -9.20 -6.76
C GLY A 43 2.88 -10.12 -5.76
N TYR A 44 4.05 -9.70 -5.25
CA TYR A 44 4.86 -10.44 -4.26
C TYR A 44 4.69 -9.92 -2.82
N THR A 45 3.76 -9.00 -2.59
CA THR A 45 3.46 -8.42 -1.27
C THR A 45 1.95 -8.35 -1.04
N GLU A 46 1.50 -7.78 0.07
CA GLU A 46 0.08 -7.69 0.44
C GLU A 46 -0.28 -6.24 0.79
N ILE A 47 -1.38 -5.75 0.22
CA ILE A 47 -2.01 -4.50 0.64
C ILE A 47 -3.02 -4.81 1.73
N GLU A 48 -3.05 -3.99 2.79
CA GLU A 48 -3.88 -4.25 3.96
C GLU A 48 -4.85 -3.09 4.19
N LEU A 49 -6.11 -3.44 4.48
CA LEU A 49 -7.18 -2.51 4.84
C LEU A 49 -7.47 -2.62 6.32
N TYR A 50 -7.60 -1.47 6.97
CA TYR A 50 -7.91 -1.33 8.37
C TYR A 50 -9.10 -0.40 8.58
N GLU A 51 -9.84 -0.59 9.67
CA GLU A 51 -10.95 0.25 10.10
C GLU A 51 -10.76 0.69 11.55
N ASN A 52 -11.02 1.96 11.83
CA ASN A 52 -11.28 2.44 13.17
C ASN A 52 -12.81 2.62 13.30
N GLU A 53 -13.45 1.63 13.91
CA GLU A 53 -14.92 1.58 14.07
C GLU A 53 -15.46 2.73 14.93
N SER A 54 -14.65 3.26 15.85
CA SER A 54 -15.07 4.33 16.76
C SER A 54 -15.24 5.66 16.01
N ASP A 55 -14.35 5.91 15.06
CA ASP A 55 -14.35 7.13 14.25
C ASP A 55 -15.02 6.94 12.88
N GLY A 56 -15.34 5.70 12.49
CA GLY A 56 -15.94 5.36 11.20
C GLY A 56 -15.02 5.66 10.02
N VAL A 57 -13.71 5.50 10.21
CA VAL A 57 -12.68 5.81 9.20
C VAL A 57 -11.79 4.61 8.91
N PHE A 58 -11.13 4.65 7.76
CA PHE A 58 -10.33 3.55 7.24
C PHE A 58 -8.88 3.95 7.05
N ALA A 59 -7.99 2.96 7.07
CA ALA A 59 -6.60 3.12 6.74
C ALA A 59 -6.13 2.02 5.80
N ILE A 60 -5.17 2.34 4.94
CA ILE A 60 -4.55 1.41 3.99
C ILE A 60 -3.06 1.41 4.24
N TYR A 61 -2.52 0.26 4.61
CA TYR A 61 -1.08 0.04 4.55
C TYR A 61 -0.72 -0.36 3.14
N HIS A 62 0.13 0.47 2.54
CA HIS A 62 0.64 0.30 1.20
C HIS A 62 2.11 -0.18 1.26
N PRO A 63 2.38 -1.46 0.96
CA PRO A 63 3.75 -1.97 0.98
C PRO A 63 4.59 -1.37 -0.16
N MET A 64 5.91 -1.46 -0.01
CA MET A 64 6.84 -1.14 -1.08
C MET A 64 6.73 -2.18 -2.21
N TYR A 65 6.54 -1.72 -3.44
CA TYR A 65 6.62 -2.56 -4.63
C TYR A 65 7.45 -1.86 -5.73
N ALA A 66 7.87 -2.59 -6.77
CA ALA A 66 8.65 -2.05 -7.89
C ALA A 66 7.94 -0.84 -8.53
N GLY A 67 8.45 0.39 -8.36
CA GLY A 67 7.80 1.62 -8.86
C GLY A 67 7.29 2.56 -7.76
N LEU A 68 7.27 2.12 -6.49
CA LEU A 68 7.14 2.99 -5.32
C LEU A 68 8.50 3.12 -4.61
N ASP A 69 9.02 4.33 -4.52
CA ASP A 69 10.26 4.62 -3.79
C ASP A 69 10.15 4.40 -2.28
N THR A 70 8.93 4.28 -1.74
CA THR A 70 8.67 4.18 -0.30
C THR A 70 7.35 3.47 0.01
N GLU A 71 7.38 2.65 1.06
CA GLU A 71 6.22 2.16 1.82
C GLU A 71 5.43 3.36 2.40
N SER A 72 4.10 3.26 2.41
CA SER A 72 3.21 4.37 2.78
C SER A 72 1.99 3.87 3.57
N LEU A 73 1.49 4.69 4.49
CA LEU A 73 0.26 4.44 5.23
C LEU A 73 -0.71 5.59 4.96
N TYR A 74 -1.90 5.27 4.43
CA TYR A 74 -2.98 6.24 4.26
C TYR A 74 -3.98 6.08 5.38
N VAL A 75 -4.33 7.14 6.09
CA VAL A 75 -5.22 7.09 7.27
C VAL A 75 -6.39 8.05 7.15
N ASN A 76 -7.38 7.92 8.03
CA ASN A 76 -8.56 8.79 8.09
C ASN A 76 -9.35 8.82 6.77
N ILE A 77 -9.37 7.73 6.01
CA ILE A 77 -10.18 7.60 4.79
C ILE A 77 -11.66 7.54 5.21
N ALA A 78 -12.50 8.37 4.62
CA ALA A 78 -13.85 8.64 5.13
C ALA A 78 -14.86 7.50 4.89
N SER A 79 -14.56 6.56 3.99
CA SER A 79 -15.47 5.47 3.66
C SER A 79 -14.72 4.21 3.21
N GLU A 80 -15.35 3.06 3.40
CA GLU A 80 -14.84 1.77 2.90
C GLU A 80 -14.77 1.78 1.37
N GLU A 81 -15.73 2.43 0.70
CA GLU A 81 -15.75 2.53 -0.76
C GLU A 81 -14.51 3.26 -1.29
N ASP A 82 -14.17 4.42 -0.71
CA ASP A 82 -12.96 5.16 -1.07
C ASP A 82 -11.71 4.32 -0.82
N ALA A 83 -11.68 3.61 0.31
CA ALA A 83 -10.55 2.77 0.66
C ALA A 83 -10.37 1.62 -0.35
N ARG A 84 -11.47 0.94 -0.72
CA ARG A 84 -11.47 -0.11 -1.74
C ARG A 84 -11.09 0.40 -3.12
N GLN A 85 -11.55 1.59 -3.51
CA GLN A 85 -11.13 2.22 -4.76
C GLN A 85 -9.61 2.46 -4.79
N LEU A 86 -9.02 2.93 -3.69
CA LEU A 86 -7.56 3.09 -3.58
C LEU A 86 -6.82 1.76 -3.69
N MET A 87 -7.31 0.70 -3.04
CA MET A 87 -6.71 -0.63 -3.16
C MET A 87 -6.77 -1.17 -4.60
N ASN A 88 -7.91 -0.97 -5.29
CA ASN A 88 -8.05 -1.36 -6.69
C ASN A 88 -7.07 -0.62 -7.60
N VAL A 89 -6.84 0.68 -7.37
CA VAL A 89 -5.85 1.45 -8.13
C VAL A 89 -4.44 0.91 -7.91
N ALA A 90 -4.08 0.58 -6.66
CA ALA A 90 -2.80 -0.05 -6.36
C ALA A 90 -2.61 -1.39 -7.10
N GLN A 91 -3.63 -2.25 -7.08
CA GLN A 91 -3.62 -3.52 -7.81
C GLN A 91 -3.45 -3.33 -9.33
N GLN A 92 -4.15 -2.37 -9.93
CA GLN A 92 -4.03 -2.07 -11.36
C GLN A 92 -2.63 -1.55 -11.73
N LEU A 93 -2.03 -0.71 -10.88
CA LEU A 93 -0.67 -0.22 -11.10
C LEU A 93 0.33 -1.39 -11.12
N VAL A 94 0.23 -2.31 -10.17
CA VAL A 94 1.10 -3.49 -10.11
C VAL A 94 0.88 -4.43 -11.30
N ALA A 95 -0.36 -4.69 -11.69
CA ALA A 95 -0.66 -5.49 -12.87
C ALA A 95 -0.14 -4.86 -14.17
N GLY A 96 -0.27 -3.53 -14.32
CA GLY A 96 0.22 -2.80 -15.49
C GLY A 96 1.75 -2.83 -15.60
N MET A 97 2.46 -2.71 -14.48
CA MET A 97 3.92 -2.87 -14.47
C MET A 97 4.36 -4.31 -14.75
N GLY A 98 3.68 -5.30 -14.17
CA GLY A 98 3.95 -6.71 -14.48
C GLY A 98 3.84 -6.98 -15.99
N THR A 99 2.87 -6.35 -16.66
CA THR A 99 2.73 -6.41 -18.12
C THR A 99 3.93 -5.78 -18.85
N MET A 100 4.42 -4.61 -18.40
CA MET A 100 5.60 -3.97 -19.00
C MET A 100 6.90 -4.78 -18.81
N PHE A 101 7.09 -5.42 -17.65
CA PHE A 101 8.23 -6.32 -17.42
C PHE A 101 8.15 -7.57 -18.30
N ASN A 102 6.96 -8.09 -18.57
CA ASN A 102 6.78 -9.23 -19.46
C ASN A 102 7.01 -8.87 -20.93
N THR A 103 6.65 -7.65 -21.38
CA THR A 103 6.92 -7.20 -22.75
C THR A 103 8.42 -6.94 -23.00
N LEU A 104 9.16 -6.47 -22.00
CA LEU A 104 10.61 -6.22 -22.11
C LEU A 104 11.46 -7.49 -21.93
N GLY A 105 10.88 -8.59 -21.43
CA GLY A 105 11.54 -9.88 -21.29
C GLY A 105 11.32 -10.85 -22.44
N ASP A 106 10.56 -10.44 -23.47
CA ASP A 106 10.21 -11.24 -24.65
C ASP A 106 10.99 -10.80 -25.91
N GLU A 107 12.08 -10.04 -25.75
CA GLU A 107 12.99 -9.59 -26.84
C GLU A 107 14.39 -10.25 -26.77
N GLU A 108 14.54 -11.38 -26.09
CA GLU A 108 15.77 -12.19 -26.14
C GLU A 108 15.43 -13.67 -26.31
N ASP A 109 14.94 -14.09 -27.49
CA ASP A 109 15.06 -15.47 -27.97
C ASP A 109 14.52 -15.60 -29.41
N GLU A 110 15.22 -15.05 -30.41
CA GLU A 110 15.21 -15.61 -31.79
C GLU A 110 16.52 -15.25 -32.51
N ASP A 111 17.65 -15.75 -32.00
CA ASP A 111 18.85 -15.95 -32.81
C ASP A 111 19.58 -17.21 -32.30
N GLU A 112 19.36 -18.36 -32.95
CA GLU A 112 20.37 -19.37 -33.32
C GLU A 112 19.70 -20.64 -33.85
N ASP A 113 19.58 -20.73 -35.20
CA ASP A 113 20.21 -21.75 -36.09
C ASP A 113 19.51 -21.84 -37.47
#